data_AF-A0A2T4TVC5-F1
#
_entry.id   AF-A0A2T4TVC5-F1
#
_cell.length_a   1.000
_cell.length_b   1.000
_cell.length_c   1.000
_cell.angle_alpha   90.00
_cell.angle_beta   90.00
_cell.angle_gamma   90.00
#
_symmetry.space_group_name_H-M   'P 1'
#
loop_
_entity.id
_entity.type
_entity.pdbx_description
1 polymer ?
#
loop_
_entity_poly.entity_id
_entity_poly.type
_entity_poly.pdbx_seq_one_letter_code
_entity_poly.pdbx_strand_id
1 'polypeptide(L)' 'MLPVIRDIEMAIATGRVRRRFTRDPRGTRYEIVGAAIDGRPVAIICRIKERGKLLFITTCLVE' A
#
# COMPACT_ATOMS: atom_id res chain seq x y z
N MET A 1 -14.47 13.61 -0.93
CA MET A 1 -13.22 12.82 -0.97
C MET A 1 -13.53 11.49 -0.30
N LEU A 2 -13.45 10.37 -1.01
CA LEU A 2 -13.94 9.08 -0.52
C LEU A 2 -13.10 8.60 0.68
N PRO A 3 -13.73 8.11 1.77
CA PRO A 3 -13.05 7.72 3.01
C PRO A 3 -11.91 6.71 2.78
N VAL A 4 -12.06 5.84 1.78
CA VAL A 4 -11.09 4.80 1.41
C VAL A 4 -9.72 5.34 0.99
N ILE A 5 -9.66 6.49 0.29
CA ILE A 5 -8.37 7.03 -0.17
C ILE A 5 -7.57 7.56 1.03
N ARG A 6 -8.25 8.18 2.01
CA ARG A 6 -7.59 8.70 3.21
C ARG A 6 -7.04 7.59 4.11
N ASP A 7 -7.74 6.45 4.18
CA ASP A 7 -7.23 5.27 4.88
C ASP A 7 -5.94 4.74 4.23
N ILE A 8 -5.89 4.71 2.89
CA ILE A 8 -4.71 4.30 2.13
C ILE A 8 -3.55 5.28 2.36
N GLU A 9 -3.80 6.59 2.31
CA GLU A 9 -2.79 7.62 2.57
C GLU A 9 -2.21 7.51 3.99
N MET A 10 -3.07 7.35 5.00
CA MET A 10 -2.65 7.17 6.40
C MET A 10 -1.79 5.92 6.58
N ALA A 11 -2.24 4.79 6.02
CA ALA A 11 -1.52 3.52 6.12
C ALA A 11 -0.17 3.55 5.38
N ILE A 12 -0.02 4.32 4.30
CA ILE A 12 1.26 4.50 3.60
C ILE A 12 2.19 5.42 4.36
N ALA A 13 1.66 6.52 4.89
CA ALA A 13 2.44 7.52 5.60
C ALA A 13 3.03 6.96 6.91
N THR A 14 2.31 6.07 7.59
CA THR A 14 2.69 5.54 8.91
C THR A 14 3.11 4.07 8.90
N GLY A 15 2.79 3.34 7.83
CA GLY A 15 3.07 1.92 7.70
C GLY A 15 4.51 1.62 7.33
N ARG A 16 4.78 0.33 7.08
CA ARG A 16 6.11 -0.17 6.70
C ARG A 16 6.01 -1.16 5.56
N VAL A 17 7.05 -1.21 4.73
CA VAL A 17 7.17 -2.25 3.71
C VAL A 17 7.39 -3.59 4.40
N ARG A 18 6.37 -4.47 4.36
CA ARG A 18 6.42 -5.83 4.89
C ARG A 18 7.10 -6.78 3.92
N ARG A 19 6.80 -6.68 2.62
CA ARG A 19 7.36 -7.55 1.57
C ARG A 19 7.70 -6.76 0.30
N ARG A 20 8.72 -7.23 -0.41
CA ARG A 20 9.08 -6.79 -1.78
C ARG A 20 9.02 -8.00 -2.71
N PHE A 21 8.16 -7.94 -3.72
CA PHE A 21 8.06 -8.98 -4.76
C PHE A 21 8.89 -8.55 -5.97
N THR A 22 10.14 -9.00 -6.03
CA THR A 22 11.13 -8.55 -7.04
C THR A 22 11.22 -9.43 -8.28
N ARG A 23 10.72 -10.66 -8.24
CA ARG A 23 10.78 -11.64 -9.34
C ARG A 23 9.57 -11.58 -10.29
N ASP A 24 8.77 -10.53 -10.22
CA ASP A 24 7.61 -10.35 -11.09
C ASP A 24 8.05 -9.67 -12.40
N PRO A 25 7.80 -10.27 -13.59
CA PRO A 25 8.19 -9.67 -14.87
C PRO A 25 7.54 -8.31 -15.13
N ARG A 26 6.46 -7.97 -14.42
CA ARG A 26 5.78 -6.67 -14.51
C ARG A 26 6.40 -5.61 -13.58
N GLY A 27 7.52 -5.92 -12.92
CA GLY A 27 8.29 -5.04 -12.03
C GLY A 27 7.97 -5.23 -10.55
N THR A 28 8.84 -4.65 -9.71
CA THR A 28 8.79 -4.79 -8.25
C THR A 28 7.47 -4.31 -7.67
N ARG A 29 6.79 -5.18 -6.92
CA ARG A 29 5.64 -4.82 -6.07
C ARG A 29 6.07 -4.71 -4.61
N TYR A 30 5.42 -3.82 -3.89
CA TYR A 30 5.62 -3.61 -2.46
C TYR A 30 4.32 -3.95 -1.74
N GLU A 31 4.45 -4.65 -0.62
CA GLU A 31 3.38 -4.74 0.36
C GLU A 31 3.72 -3.81 1.51
N ILE A 32 2.84 -2.84 1.73
CA ILE A 32 2.89 -1.94 2.86
C ILE A 32 1.82 -2.39 3.85
N VAL A 33 2.21 -2.55 5.12
CA VAL A 33 1.26 -2.78 6.22
C VAL A 33 1.24 -1.56 7.12
N GLY A 34 0.04 -1.06 7.40
CA GLY A 34 -0.20 0.09 8.24
C GLY A 34 -1.61 0.05 8.83
N ALA A 35 -1.99 1.12 9.51
CA ALA A 35 -3.34 1.29 10.04
C ALA A 35 -4.13 2.28 9.17
N ALA A 36 -5.41 1.97 8.95
CA ALA A 36 -6.41 2.94 8.48
C ALA A 36 -6.61 4.06 9.52
N ILE A 37 -7.41 5.08 9.18
CA ILE A 37 -7.66 6.21 10.09
C ILE A 37 -8.31 5.75 11.40
N ASP A 38 -9.15 4.72 11.35
CA ASP A 38 -9.83 4.14 12.51
C ASP A 38 -9.03 3.04 13.22
N GLY A 39 -7.75 2.86 12.86
CA GLY A 39 -6.87 1.88 13.48
C GLY A 39 -6.96 0.46 12.92
N ARG A 40 -7.89 0.17 11.99
CA ARG A 40 -7.95 -1.15 11.36
C ARG A 40 -6.64 -1.45 10.61
N PRO A 41 -6.02 -2.62 10.81
CA PRO A 41 -4.81 -2.98 10.09
C PRO A 41 -5.14 -3.30 8.61
N VAL A 42 -4.36 -2.70 7.71
CA VAL A 42 -4.52 -2.85 6.26
C VAL A 42 -3.20 -3.20 5.59
N ALA A 43 -3.29 -3.99 4.52
CA ALA A 43 -2.20 -4.28 3.61
C ALA A 43 -2.49 -3.65 2.25
N ILE A 44 -1.50 -2.94 1.71
CA ILE A 44 -1.58 -2.27 0.41
C ILE A 44 -0.51 -2.86 -0.48
N ILE A 45 -0.93 -3.39 -1.64
CA ILE A 45 -0.03 -3.80 -2.70
C ILE A 45 0.07 -2.68 -3.71
N CYS A 46 1.29 -2.15 -3.89
CA CYS A 46 1.55 -1.04 -4.79
C CYS A 46 2.84 -1.22 -5.61
N ARG A 47 3.01 -0.36 -6.60
CA ARG A 47 4.28 -0.20 -7.35
C ARG A 47 4.70 1.25 -7.35
N ILE A 48 6.00 1.46 -7.19
CA ILE A 48 6.62 2.75 -7.46
C ILE A 48 6.89 2.79 -8.96
N LYS A 49 6.29 3.75 -9.64
CA LYS A 49 6.52 4.07 -11.05
C LYS A 49 7.48 5.24 -11.15
N GLU A 50 7.91 5.54 -12.36
CA GLU A 50 8.76 6.69 -12.65
C GLU A 50 8.16 8.00 -12.12
N ARG A 51 9.04 8.96 -11.82
CA ARG A 51 8.68 10.32 -11.34
C ARG A 51 7.86 10.31 -10.05
N GLY A 52 8.09 9.32 -9.17
CA GLY A 52 7.47 9.27 -7.84
C GLY A 52 5.98 8.93 -7.84
N LYS A 53 5.43 8.44 -8.96
CA LYS A 53 4.02 8.01 -9.01
C LYS A 53 3.87 6.66 -8.30
N LEU A 54 2.86 6.53 -7.44
CA LEU A 54 2.48 5.26 -6.85
C LEU A 54 1.29 4.67 -7.60
N LEU A 55 1.41 3.43 -8.08
CA LEU A 55 0.30 2.68 -8.63
C LEU A 55 -0.23 1.72 -7.57
N PHE A 56 -1.47 1.94 -7.12
CA PHE A 56 -2.20 1.01 -6.27
C PHE A 56 -2.67 -0.19 -7.09
N ILE A 57 -2.42 -1.40 -6.59
CA ILE A 57 -2.90 -2.64 -7.21
C ILE A 57 -4.11 -3.15 -6.44
N THR A 58 -3.98 -3.33 -5.13
CA THR A 58 -5.07 -3.78 -4.27
C THR A 58 -4.82 -3.40 -2.81
N THR A 59 -5.89 -3.30 -2.04
CA THR A 59 -5.89 -3.03 -0.59
C THR A 59 -6.78 -4.06 0.08
N CYS A 60 -6.31 -4.65 1.19
CA CYS A 60 -7.03 -5.67 1.94
C CYS A 60 -6.90 -5.41 3.45
N LEU A 61 -7.87 -5.89 4.23
CA LEU A 61 -7.73 -5.97 5.68
C LEU A 61 -6.67 -7.02 6.03
N VAL A 62 -5.96 -6.80 7.13
CA VAL A 62 -5.05 -7.80 7.71
C VAL A 62 -5.76 -8.40 8.90
N GLU A 63 -5.87 -9.73 8.94
CA GLU A 63 -6.30 -10.47 10.13
C GLU A 63 -5.15 -10.59 11.14
#